data_AF-K8EL98-F1
#
_entry.id   AF-K8EL98-F1
#
_cell.length_a   1.000
_cell.length_b   1.000
_cell.length_c   1.000
_cell.angle_alpha   90.00
_cell.angle_beta   90.00
_cell.angle_gamma   90.00
#
_symmetry.space_group_name_H-M   'P 1'
#
loop_
_entity.id
_entity.type
_entity.pdbx_description
1 polymer ?
#
loop_
_entity_poly.entity_id
_entity_poly.type
_entity_poly.pdbx_seq_one_letter_code
_entity_poly.pdbx_strand_id
1 'polypeptide(L)'
;MQTIQTTRNATRHPFCRRKSSLTMKKKERTMQTTATLKNENTTRTPVTTTVGALIQDAKTVEEILRAACDSLLLEGEETLHFHFQDVHRQKNKSASVNGLKRLAKMMCSSSGSYEKKTKTKNNERIGGIVRLIKGASLDGTKTTNRKKRASDGIDALRATASLLVSLFDEDKDEDEDDSDTSREEMRNACDELVRRVREDAEYFSDGDRIVFDWALRVIESNIASSSGETTATSERRGDATITVDEFPFRYVTPNISNVLKSITVEDLRKEVPFKAEKLITRTGKRVDERRETCFVAESGIGGLAYSGKIMEPTLLNEASLPLVTTIRNAIVEALKNDEDYAGCDIDFDCALMNLYPDGSSACAWHTDPEMGTVWDRDSVIVSIGETRRFAFRKLAGGGDKTQNDGEEEQVWVRVHHGDCILMRDDCNDNWEHCVFGKENDSNNAARISLVFKKALSRGGGRKKGHGTNSKEKKKAK
;
A
#
# COMPACT_ATOMS: atom_id res chain seq x y z
N MET A 1 -9.94 -44.17 52.51
CA MET A 1 -9.76 -43.85 53.93
C MET A 1 -9.26 -42.42 54.01
N GLN A 2 -10.14 -41.41 54.07
CA GLN A 2 -10.83 -40.91 55.28
C GLN A 2 -9.89 -40.71 56.47
N THR A 3 -9.73 -39.46 56.91
CA THR A 3 -10.05 -38.94 58.26
C THR A 3 -9.74 -37.42 58.21
N ILE A 4 -10.70 -36.50 58.06
CA ILE A 4 -11.74 -36.00 58.97
C ILE A 4 -11.20 -35.04 60.05
N GLN A 5 -11.57 -33.76 59.83
CA GLN A 5 -12.10 -32.74 60.75
C GLN A 5 -11.36 -32.37 62.05
N THR A 6 -11.28 -31.06 62.30
CA THR A 6 -12.18 -30.44 63.29
C THR A 6 -12.40 -28.95 63.01
N THR A 7 -13.68 -28.61 63.09
CA THR A 7 -14.34 -27.32 62.99
C THR A 7 -14.20 -26.49 64.28
N ARG A 8 -14.35 -25.15 64.19
CA ARG A 8 -15.42 -24.45 64.93
C ARG A 8 -15.67 -23.02 64.45
N ASN A 9 -16.96 -22.79 64.20
CA ASN A 9 -17.64 -21.54 63.90
C ASN A 9 -17.62 -20.54 65.06
N ALA A 10 -17.73 -19.23 64.75
CA ALA A 10 -18.69 -18.35 65.41
C ALA A 10 -18.98 -17.07 64.59
N THR A 11 -20.26 -16.73 64.54
CA THR A 11 -21.01 -15.78 63.73
C THR A 11 -21.22 -14.40 64.37
N ARG A 12 -21.62 -13.41 63.52
CA ARG A 12 -22.51 -12.22 63.72
C ARG A 12 -21.89 -10.79 63.83
N HIS A 13 -22.16 -10.02 62.76
CA HIS A 13 -22.59 -8.60 62.58
C HIS A 13 -23.13 -7.80 63.81
N PRO A 14 -23.50 -6.48 63.68
CA PRO A 14 -22.86 -5.29 63.07
C PRO A 14 -22.97 -4.02 63.99
N PHE A 15 -22.65 -2.83 63.45
CA PHE A 15 -22.99 -1.44 63.89
C PHE A 15 -22.00 -0.56 64.71
N CYS A 16 -21.73 0.60 64.08
CA CYS A 16 -21.68 1.98 64.62
C CYS A 16 -20.34 2.71 64.91
N ARG A 17 -20.02 3.62 63.98
CA ARG A 17 -19.40 4.96 64.09
C ARG A 17 -18.69 5.37 65.40
N ARG A 18 -17.44 5.85 65.26
CA ARG A 18 -17.06 7.24 65.58
C ARG A 18 -15.76 7.67 64.89
N LYS A 19 -15.72 8.96 64.53
CA LYS A 19 -14.65 9.69 63.84
C LYS A 19 -13.46 9.93 64.78
N SER A 20 -12.24 9.87 64.24
CA SER A 20 -11.15 10.77 64.66
C SER A 20 -10.17 10.98 63.50
N SER A 21 -9.89 12.25 63.26
CA SER A 21 -8.97 12.81 62.27
C SER A 21 -7.54 12.29 62.43
N LEU A 22 -6.86 11.98 61.33
CA LEU A 22 -5.41 12.11 61.24
C LEU A 22 -4.99 12.47 59.81
N THR A 23 -4.23 13.55 59.79
CA THR A 23 -3.60 14.31 58.72
C THR A 23 -2.80 13.48 57.72
N MET A 24 -3.02 13.72 56.41
CA MET A 24 -2.17 13.21 55.33
C MET A 24 -0.84 13.97 55.30
N LYS A 25 0.27 13.23 55.41
CA LYS A 25 1.60 13.74 55.05
C LYS A 25 1.75 13.76 53.53
N LYS A 26 1.95 14.97 53.02
CA LYS A 26 2.27 15.33 51.64
C LYS A 26 3.66 14.77 51.29
N LYS A 27 3.76 13.90 50.27
CA LYS A 27 5.05 13.48 49.69
C LYS A 27 5.60 14.65 48.89
N GLU A 28 6.74 15.18 49.30
CA GLU A 28 7.45 16.28 48.63
C GLU A 28 7.84 15.88 47.19
N ARG A 29 7.55 16.78 46.25
CA ARG A 29 8.09 16.75 44.89
C ARG A 29 9.54 17.22 44.96
N THR A 30 10.48 16.35 44.63
CA THR A 30 11.87 16.74 44.36
C THR A 30 11.89 17.59 43.09
N MET A 31 12.31 18.85 43.21
CA MET A 31 12.49 19.78 42.10
C MET A 31 13.57 19.25 41.15
N GLN A 32 13.23 19.06 39.87
CA GLN A 32 14.20 18.90 38.81
C GLN A 32 14.90 20.24 38.56
N THR A 33 16.23 20.23 38.65
CA THR A 33 17.08 21.39 38.41
C THR A 33 17.32 21.53 36.92
N THR A 34 16.79 22.60 36.34
CA THR A 34 17.05 23.02 34.95
C THR A 34 18.49 23.52 34.85
N ALA A 35 19.34 22.85 34.06
CA ALA A 35 20.66 23.37 33.72
C ALA A 35 20.52 24.34 32.54
N THR A 36 20.57 25.63 32.83
CA THR A 36 20.57 26.73 31.85
C THR A 36 22.01 27.02 31.44
N LEU A 37 22.41 26.67 30.21
CA LEU A 37 23.55 27.32 29.57
C LEU A 37 23.05 28.61 28.92
N LYS A 38 23.48 29.75 29.47
CA LYS A 38 23.25 31.08 28.90
C LYS A 38 24.06 31.20 27.61
N ASN A 39 23.37 31.46 26.50
CA ASN A 39 23.97 32.17 25.38
C ASN A 39 23.11 33.40 25.12
N GLU A 40 23.71 34.57 25.21
CA GLU A 40 23.05 35.86 25.09
C GLU A 40 22.73 36.19 23.62
N ASN A 41 21.67 36.97 23.42
CA ASN A 41 21.14 37.49 22.16
C ASN A 41 20.42 36.51 21.23
N THR A 42 19.12 36.29 21.49
CA THR A 42 18.01 36.64 20.57
C THR A 42 16.70 36.45 21.34
N THR A 43 15.89 37.48 21.46
CA THR A 43 14.51 37.41 21.97
C THR A 43 13.64 36.61 21.00
N ARG A 44 13.66 35.27 21.12
CA ARG A 44 12.62 34.39 20.62
C ARG A 44 11.92 33.75 21.81
N THR A 45 10.60 33.90 21.86
CA THR A 45 9.72 33.15 22.76
C THR A 45 10.04 31.65 22.65
N PRO A 46 10.10 30.89 23.75
CA PRO A 46 10.40 29.47 23.68
C PRO A 46 9.17 28.75 23.09
N VAL A 47 9.23 28.45 21.80
CA VAL A 47 8.25 27.57 21.17
C VAL A 47 8.60 26.15 21.60
N THR A 48 7.95 25.68 22.65
CA THR A 48 8.05 24.30 23.18
C THR A 48 7.31 23.28 22.31
N THR A 49 7.36 23.43 20.99
CA THR A 49 6.63 22.54 20.08
C THR A 49 7.54 21.38 19.69
N THR A 50 7.16 20.16 20.10
CA THR A 50 7.91 18.94 19.72
C THR A 50 7.81 18.68 18.21
N VAL A 51 8.80 17.99 17.64
CA VAL A 51 8.79 17.57 16.21
C VAL A 51 7.50 16.88 15.82
N GLY A 52 6.99 15.98 16.67
CA GLY A 52 5.72 15.29 16.43
C GLY A 52 4.53 16.24 16.31
N ALA A 53 4.50 17.33 17.08
CA ALA A 53 3.46 18.35 16.99
C ALA A 53 3.62 19.19 15.71
N LEU A 54 4.85 19.56 15.32
CA LEU A 54 5.11 20.25 14.05
C LEU A 54 4.64 19.40 12.85
N ILE A 55 4.99 18.11 12.85
CA ILE A 55 4.56 17.17 11.80
C ILE A 55 3.05 16.96 11.84
N GLN A 56 2.40 16.97 13.01
CA GLN A 56 0.96 16.79 13.11
C GLN A 56 0.18 18.02 12.61
N ASP A 57 0.65 19.21 12.94
CA ASP A 57 -0.04 20.48 12.65
C ASP A 57 0.24 21.01 11.24
N ALA A 58 1.28 20.49 10.58
CA ALA A 58 1.65 20.87 9.21
C ALA A 58 0.50 20.62 8.23
N LYS A 59 0.12 21.63 7.45
CA LYS A 59 -0.93 21.60 6.43
C LYS A 59 -0.40 21.37 5.02
N THR A 60 0.89 21.63 4.80
CA THR A 60 1.54 21.47 3.49
C THR A 60 2.68 20.45 3.52
N VAL A 61 3.08 20.00 2.33
CA VAL A 61 4.24 19.11 2.14
C VAL A 61 5.50 19.79 2.65
N GLU A 62 5.69 21.06 2.31
CA GLU A 62 6.86 21.86 2.67
C GLU A 62 6.98 22.05 4.20
N GLU A 63 5.87 22.15 4.92
CA GLU A 63 5.88 22.25 6.39
C GLU A 63 6.34 20.94 7.05
N ILE A 64 5.92 19.77 6.53
CA ILE A 64 6.38 18.47 7.04
C ILE A 64 7.89 18.32 6.76
N LEU A 65 8.34 18.63 5.55
CA LEU A 65 9.74 18.50 5.16
C LEU A 65 10.64 19.46 5.96
N ARG A 66 10.20 20.71 6.18
CA ARG A 66 10.92 21.67 7.03
C ARG A 66 11.01 21.17 8.47
N ALA A 67 9.91 20.68 9.05
CA ALA A 67 9.94 20.10 10.40
C ALA A 67 10.89 18.90 10.50
N ALA A 68 10.99 18.10 9.44
CA ALA A 68 11.93 17.00 9.37
C ALA A 68 13.40 17.48 9.32
N CYS A 69 13.69 18.48 8.49
CA CYS A 69 15.03 19.08 8.38
C CYS A 69 15.47 19.76 9.67
N ASP A 70 14.61 20.55 10.29
CA ASP A 70 14.99 21.44 11.39
C ASP A 70 15.04 20.74 12.75
N SER A 71 14.45 19.53 12.90
CA SER A 71 14.16 19.02 14.24
C SER A 71 14.26 17.51 14.47
N LEU A 72 14.30 16.64 13.45
CA LEU A 72 14.33 15.17 13.66
C LEU A 72 15.66 14.60 14.15
N LEU A 73 16.77 15.28 13.89
CA LEU A 73 18.11 14.86 14.29
C LEU A 73 18.76 16.03 15.01
N LEU A 74 18.79 15.98 16.34
CA LEU A 74 19.44 17.01 17.14
C LEU A 74 20.95 16.77 17.11
N GLU A 75 21.71 17.79 16.70
CA GLU A 75 23.14 17.84 17.01
C GLU A 75 23.32 17.76 18.52
N GLY A 76 24.11 16.78 18.99
CA GLY A 76 24.37 16.58 20.42
C GLY A 76 23.38 15.67 21.15
N GLU A 77 22.55 14.87 20.48
CA GLU A 77 21.76 13.80 21.14
C GLU A 77 22.65 12.91 22.03
N GLU A 78 23.88 12.62 21.59
CA GLU A 78 24.87 11.83 22.33
C GLU A 78 25.30 12.46 23.66
N THR A 79 25.06 13.76 23.85
CA THR A 79 25.35 14.49 25.10
C THR A 79 24.24 14.37 26.14
N LEU A 80 23.05 13.90 25.75
CA LEU A 80 21.97 13.64 26.70
C LEU A 80 22.29 12.39 27.54
N HIS A 81 21.77 12.33 28.75
CA HIS A 81 21.84 11.08 29.54
C HIS A 81 21.08 9.96 28.80
N PHE A 82 21.62 8.73 28.79
CA PHE A 82 21.15 7.60 27.97
C PHE A 82 19.63 7.38 27.99
N HIS A 83 19.00 7.52 29.16
CA HIS A 83 17.54 7.36 29.29
C HIS A 83 16.75 8.42 28.49
N PHE A 84 17.25 9.64 28.40
CA PHE A 84 16.63 10.69 27.59
C PHE A 84 16.92 10.51 26.09
N GLN A 85 18.06 9.92 25.73
CA GLN A 85 18.35 9.53 24.34
C GLN A 85 17.32 8.52 23.83
N ASP A 86 17.06 7.45 24.60
CA ASP A 86 16.07 6.42 24.25
C ASP A 86 14.66 7.01 24.03
N VAL A 87 14.23 7.90 24.94
CA VAL A 87 12.92 8.56 24.84
C VAL A 87 12.85 9.48 23.62
N HIS A 88 13.94 10.20 23.32
CA HIS A 88 14.03 11.07 22.17
C HIS A 88 13.99 10.28 20.85
N ARG A 89 14.78 9.22 20.72
CA ARG A 89 14.75 8.31 19.56
C ARG A 89 13.38 7.72 19.30
N GLN A 90 12.68 7.27 20.34
CA GLN A 90 11.33 6.72 20.20
C GLN A 90 10.31 7.77 19.72
N LYS A 91 10.41 9.01 20.22
CA LYS A 91 9.55 10.11 19.77
C LYS A 91 9.86 10.47 18.32
N ASN A 92 11.12 10.52 17.95
CA ASN A 92 11.54 10.86 16.58
C ASN A 92 11.14 9.77 15.60
N LYS A 93 11.33 8.49 15.95
CA LYS A 93 10.79 7.36 15.19
C LYS A 93 9.30 7.50 14.92
N SER A 94 8.52 7.75 15.99
CA SER A 94 7.07 7.87 15.86
C SER A 94 6.65 9.08 15.01
N ALA A 95 7.35 10.21 15.18
CA ALA A 95 7.14 11.43 14.39
C ALA A 95 7.51 11.20 12.91
N SER A 96 8.60 10.50 12.65
CA SER A 96 9.07 10.14 11.31
C SER A 96 8.10 9.24 10.57
N VAL A 97 7.66 8.13 11.20
CA VAL A 97 6.67 7.22 10.61
C VAL A 97 5.39 7.98 10.26
N ASN A 98 4.91 8.84 11.16
CA ASN A 98 3.75 9.69 10.88
C ASN A 98 4.02 10.68 9.74
N GLY A 99 5.18 11.33 9.72
CA GLY A 99 5.59 12.24 8.66
C GLY A 99 5.60 11.57 7.28
N LEU A 100 6.19 10.38 7.17
CA LEU A 100 6.17 9.57 5.94
C LEU A 100 4.73 9.26 5.51
N LYS A 101 3.88 8.77 6.41
CA LYS A 101 2.48 8.44 6.11
C LYS A 101 1.70 9.66 5.61
N ARG A 102 1.89 10.83 6.23
CA ARG A 102 1.25 12.08 5.82
C ARG A 102 1.74 12.56 4.47
N LEU A 103 3.06 12.53 4.23
CA LEU A 103 3.65 12.87 2.93
C LEU A 103 3.11 11.96 1.83
N ALA A 104 3.16 10.64 2.02
CA ALA A 104 2.65 9.68 1.03
C ALA A 104 1.17 9.94 0.73
N LYS A 105 0.36 10.22 1.76
CA LYS A 105 -1.03 10.59 1.57
C LYS A 105 -1.19 11.87 0.73
N MET A 106 -0.36 12.89 0.94
CA MET A 106 -0.47 14.19 0.27
C MET A 106 0.11 14.20 -1.15
N MET A 107 1.17 13.42 -1.39
CA MET A 107 1.99 13.49 -2.61
C MET A 107 1.63 12.43 -3.67
N CYS A 108 1.14 11.24 -3.27
CA CYS A 108 0.92 10.13 -4.20
C CYS A 108 -0.39 10.25 -5.00
N SER A 109 -0.67 11.42 -5.58
CA SER A 109 -1.72 11.62 -6.59
C SER A 109 -1.08 11.69 -7.96
N SER A 110 -1.63 10.95 -8.92
CA SER A 110 -1.15 10.99 -10.32
C SER A 110 -1.67 12.22 -11.06
N SER A 111 -2.60 12.97 -10.45
CA SER A 111 -3.31 14.07 -11.09
C SER A 111 -2.91 15.44 -10.60
N GLY A 112 -1.66 15.59 -10.13
CA GLY A 112 -1.12 16.91 -9.94
C GLY A 112 -1.44 17.73 -11.17
N SER A 113 -2.18 18.82 -10.99
CA SER A 113 -2.05 19.98 -11.83
C SER A 113 -0.55 20.24 -11.90
N TYR A 114 0.07 19.76 -12.97
CA TYR A 114 1.45 20.01 -13.38
C TYR A 114 1.57 21.49 -13.83
N GLU A 115 0.91 22.41 -13.12
CA GLU A 115 1.22 23.82 -13.19
C GLU A 115 2.60 23.98 -12.59
N LYS A 116 3.59 23.88 -13.47
CA LYS A 116 4.99 24.19 -13.22
C LYS A 116 5.52 23.49 -11.97
N LYS A 117 6.13 22.32 -12.20
CA LYS A 117 7.37 21.98 -11.49
C LYS A 117 8.30 23.17 -11.62
N THR A 118 8.13 24.15 -10.73
CA THR A 118 9.19 25.07 -10.39
C THR A 118 10.30 24.15 -9.94
N LYS A 119 11.45 24.28 -10.60
CA LYS A 119 12.75 23.69 -10.28
C LYS A 119 13.14 24.04 -8.84
N THR A 120 12.35 23.60 -7.88
CA THR A 120 12.53 23.81 -6.46
C THR A 120 13.44 22.67 -6.06
N LYS A 121 14.75 22.89 -6.25
CA LYS A 121 15.87 22.05 -5.83
C LYS A 121 15.42 20.70 -5.25
N ASN A 122 15.35 19.68 -6.11
CA ASN A 122 15.01 18.30 -5.72
C ASN A 122 15.75 17.86 -4.43
N ASN A 123 16.95 18.40 -4.21
CA ASN A 123 17.79 18.21 -3.04
C ASN A 123 17.09 18.50 -1.68
N GLU A 124 16.31 19.58 -1.53
CA GLU A 124 15.67 19.89 -0.23
C GLU A 124 14.52 18.93 0.12
N ARG A 125 13.72 18.52 -0.89
CA ARG A 125 12.64 17.54 -0.68
C ARG A 125 13.20 16.16 -0.41
N ILE A 126 14.21 15.74 -1.19
CA ILE A 126 14.92 14.49 -0.98
C ILE A 126 15.53 14.46 0.43
N GLY A 127 16.25 15.50 0.84
CA GLY A 127 16.85 15.59 2.17
C GLY A 127 15.84 15.46 3.31
N GLY A 128 14.67 16.10 3.20
CA GLY A 128 13.60 15.96 4.19
C GLY A 128 13.03 14.54 4.28
N ILE A 129 12.82 13.88 3.13
CA ILE A 129 12.35 12.49 3.07
C ILE A 129 13.41 11.53 3.62
N VAL A 130 14.67 11.70 3.23
CA VAL A 130 15.82 10.94 3.75
C VAL A 130 15.89 11.04 5.28
N ARG A 131 15.73 12.25 5.85
CA ARG A 131 15.70 12.43 7.31
C ARG A 131 14.53 11.71 7.98
N LEU A 132 13.35 11.71 7.34
CA LEU A 132 12.21 10.96 7.84
C LEU A 132 12.48 9.45 7.83
N ILE A 133 13.05 8.91 6.74
CA ILE A 133 13.41 7.49 6.63
C ILE A 133 14.46 7.10 7.69
N LYS A 134 15.52 7.90 7.83
CA LYS A 134 16.55 7.69 8.88
C LYS A 134 15.93 7.71 10.28
N GLY A 135 15.04 8.65 10.56
CA GLY A 135 14.33 8.71 11.84
C GLY A 135 13.41 7.50 12.08
N ALA A 136 12.71 7.01 11.05
CA ALA A 136 11.89 5.81 11.14
C ALA A 136 12.72 4.53 11.40
N SER A 137 13.98 4.55 10.99
CA SER A 137 14.96 3.47 11.17
C SER A 137 15.62 3.45 12.55
N LEU A 138 15.39 4.47 13.39
CA LEU A 138 15.96 4.53 14.73
C LEU A 138 15.53 3.34 15.61
N ASP A 139 16.43 2.95 16.50
CA ASP A 139 16.16 1.99 17.55
C ASP A 139 15.08 2.51 18.50
N GLY A 140 14.15 1.61 18.84
CA GLY A 140 13.24 1.85 19.95
C GLY A 140 13.96 1.67 21.29
N THR A 141 13.28 2.03 22.37
CA THR A 141 13.74 1.70 23.73
C THR A 141 13.81 0.18 23.92
N LYS A 142 14.61 -0.31 24.89
CA LYS A 142 14.59 -1.73 25.33
C LYS A 142 13.20 -2.22 25.78
N THR A 143 12.28 -1.28 26.06
CA THR A 143 10.90 -1.55 26.46
C THR A 143 9.90 -1.48 25.30
N THR A 144 10.34 -1.15 24.09
CA THR A 144 9.44 -1.00 22.93
C THR A 144 8.90 -2.36 22.54
N ASN A 145 7.57 -2.48 22.48
CA ASN A 145 6.90 -3.69 22.03
C ASN A 145 7.31 -4.01 20.57
N ARG A 146 7.98 -5.15 20.35
CA ARG A 146 8.48 -5.57 19.03
C ARG A 146 7.36 -5.72 17.99
N LYS A 147 6.16 -6.13 18.38
CA LYS A 147 4.99 -6.14 17.47
C LYS A 147 4.64 -4.74 16.96
N LYS A 148 4.67 -3.75 17.85
CA LYS A 148 4.47 -2.35 17.46
C LYS A 148 5.63 -1.86 16.58
N ARG A 149 6.87 -2.25 16.91
CA ARG A 149 8.07 -1.89 16.12
C ARG A 149 7.96 -2.44 14.69
N ALA A 150 7.51 -3.68 14.52
CA ALA A 150 7.22 -4.30 13.23
C ALA A 150 6.15 -3.52 12.45
N SER A 151 4.99 -3.27 13.09
CA SER A 151 3.88 -2.54 12.47
C SER A 151 4.26 -1.10 12.05
N ASP A 152 4.94 -0.34 12.92
CA ASP A 152 5.46 1.00 12.59
C ASP A 152 6.46 0.93 11.41
N GLY A 153 7.26 -0.13 11.37
CA GLY A 153 8.24 -0.40 10.32
C GLY A 153 7.60 -0.66 8.96
N ILE A 154 6.57 -1.52 8.91
CA ILE A 154 5.79 -1.78 7.70
C ILE A 154 5.06 -0.53 7.22
N ASP A 155 4.51 0.27 8.15
CA ASP A 155 3.90 1.55 7.84
C ASP A 155 4.89 2.54 7.21
N ALA A 156 6.13 2.60 7.73
CA ALA A 156 7.20 3.39 7.16
C ALA A 156 7.59 2.89 5.76
N LEU A 157 7.82 1.59 5.58
CA LEU A 157 8.14 1.00 4.26
C LEU A 157 7.05 1.27 3.24
N ARG A 158 5.77 1.09 3.63
CA ARG A 158 4.64 1.33 2.73
C ARG A 158 4.62 2.77 2.24
N ALA A 159 4.84 3.72 3.15
CA ALA A 159 4.86 5.14 2.84
C ALA A 159 6.09 5.52 2.00
N THR A 160 7.28 5.01 2.35
CA THR A 160 8.52 5.23 1.61
C THR A 160 8.40 4.74 0.18
N ALA A 161 8.00 3.48 -0.04
CA ALA A 161 7.81 2.92 -1.38
C ALA A 161 6.81 3.74 -2.20
N SER A 162 5.69 4.16 -1.61
CA SER A 162 4.72 5.03 -2.30
C SER A 162 5.33 6.36 -2.75
N LEU A 163 6.19 6.97 -1.92
CA LEU A 163 6.85 8.24 -2.23
C LEU A 163 7.89 8.10 -3.33
N LEU A 164 8.66 7.00 -3.36
CA LEU A 164 9.71 6.79 -4.35
C LEU A 164 9.20 6.83 -5.78
N VAL A 165 8.04 6.21 -6.03
CA VAL A 165 7.38 6.23 -7.34
C VAL A 165 7.02 7.66 -7.76
N SER A 166 6.69 8.54 -6.82
CA SER A 166 6.32 9.94 -7.11
C SER A 166 7.53 10.87 -7.27
N LEU A 167 8.72 10.48 -6.80
CA LEU A 167 9.91 11.35 -6.77
C LEU A 167 10.80 11.20 -7.99
N PHE A 168 10.89 10.00 -8.56
CA PHE A 168 11.84 9.69 -9.63
C PHE A 168 11.17 9.51 -11.00
N ASP A 169 9.96 10.04 -11.16
CA ASP A 169 9.18 10.02 -12.40
C ASP A 169 9.55 11.20 -13.35
N GLU A 170 10.77 11.75 -13.25
CA GLU A 170 11.23 12.89 -14.04
C GLU A 170 12.28 12.50 -15.08
N ASP A 171 12.10 13.03 -16.29
CA ASP A 171 12.94 12.88 -17.46
C ASP A 171 14.41 13.24 -17.16
N LYS A 172 15.32 12.50 -17.79
CA LYS A 172 16.78 12.49 -17.62
C LYS A 172 17.50 13.77 -18.11
N ASP A 173 16.97 14.95 -17.81
CA ASP A 173 17.52 16.23 -18.24
C ASP A 173 18.04 17.11 -17.07
N GLU A 174 18.51 16.51 -15.98
CA GLU A 174 19.23 17.23 -14.91
C GLU A 174 20.70 16.80 -14.83
N ASP A 175 21.59 17.78 -14.60
CA ASP A 175 23.05 17.65 -14.54
C ASP A 175 23.51 16.49 -13.64
N GLU A 176 24.33 15.58 -14.20
CA GLU A 176 24.70 14.29 -13.60
C GLU A 176 25.31 14.39 -12.18
N ASP A 177 26.02 15.47 -11.84
CA ASP A 177 26.90 15.51 -10.66
C ASP A 177 26.21 15.69 -9.30
N ASP A 178 25.09 16.43 -9.18
CA ASP A 178 24.41 16.69 -7.88
C ASP A 178 23.25 15.69 -7.62
N SER A 179 22.82 14.99 -8.68
CA SER A 179 21.74 14.00 -8.63
C SER A 179 22.18 12.66 -8.01
N ASP A 180 23.45 12.28 -8.16
CA ASP A 180 23.94 10.96 -7.75
C ASP A 180 24.11 10.86 -6.22
N THR A 181 24.62 11.92 -5.57
CA THR A 181 24.77 11.97 -4.10
C THR A 181 23.42 11.87 -3.39
N SER A 182 22.40 12.62 -3.87
CA SER A 182 21.06 12.61 -3.28
C SER A 182 20.36 11.24 -3.45
N ARG A 183 20.58 10.58 -4.59
CA ARG A 183 20.08 9.22 -4.86
C ARG A 183 20.79 8.18 -3.99
N GLU A 184 22.09 8.31 -3.78
CA GLU A 184 22.87 7.45 -2.89
C GLU A 184 22.42 7.61 -1.42
N GLU A 185 22.20 8.84 -0.94
CA GLU A 185 21.68 9.07 0.41
C GLU A 185 20.30 8.44 0.62
N MET A 186 19.41 8.56 -0.38
CA MET A 186 18.10 7.91 -0.37
C MET A 186 18.23 6.39 -0.35
N ARG A 187 19.14 5.83 -1.16
CA ARG A 187 19.43 4.39 -1.17
C ARG A 187 19.83 3.91 0.21
N ASN A 188 20.86 4.53 0.78
CA ASN A 188 21.41 4.15 2.08
C ASN A 188 20.36 4.25 3.19
N ALA A 189 19.49 5.26 3.14
CA ALA A 189 18.38 5.39 4.08
C ALA A 189 17.34 4.26 3.90
N CYS A 190 16.98 3.93 2.66
CA CYS A 190 16.04 2.83 2.37
C CYS A 190 16.60 1.47 2.78
N ASP A 191 17.86 1.18 2.46
CA ASP A 191 18.54 -0.06 2.82
C ASP A 191 18.60 -0.25 4.34
N GLU A 192 18.91 0.82 5.10
CA GLU A 192 18.89 0.77 6.56
C GLU A 192 17.46 0.57 7.10
N LEU A 193 16.44 1.23 6.53
CA LEU A 193 15.04 1.02 6.94
C LEU A 193 14.63 -0.44 6.71
N VAL A 194 14.89 -0.99 5.53
CA VAL A 194 14.62 -2.39 5.19
C VAL A 194 15.29 -3.34 6.17
N ARG A 195 16.59 -3.14 6.41
CA ARG A 195 17.38 -3.96 7.34
C ARG A 195 16.78 -3.96 8.74
N ARG A 196 16.39 -2.78 9.24
CA ARG A 196 15.79 -2.60 10.57
C ARG A 196 14.41 -3.23 10.69
N VAL A 197 13.58 -3.10 9.67
CA VAL A 197 12.23 -3.68 9.67
C VAL A 197 12.30 -5.20 9.61
N ARG A 198 13.26 -5.77 8.87
CA ARG A 198 13.50 -7.22 8.79
C ARG A 198 13.86 -7.85 10.14
N GLU A 199 14.51 -7.13 11.05
CA GLU A 199 14.83 -7.64 12.40
C GLU A 199 13.59 -8.08 13.20
N ASP A 200 12.39 -7.65 12.80
CA ASP A 200 11.11 -8.04 13.43
C ASP A 200 10.21 -8.88 12.53
N ALA A 201 10.74 -9.48 11.45
CA ALA A 201 9.94 -10.27 10.50
C ALA A 201 9.16 -11.43 11.13
N GLU A 202 9.63 -11.95 12.28
CA GLU A 202 8.91 -12.97 13.06
C GLU A 202 7.56 -12.49 13.63
N TYR A 203 7.33 -11.17 13.67
CA TYR A 203 6.08 -10.56 14.12
C TYR A 203 5.19 -10.08 12.98
N PHE A 204 5.62 -10.23 11.72
CA PHE A 204 4.80 -9.86 10.58
C PHE A 204 3.58 -10.75 10.50
N SER A 205 2.44 -10.12 10.26
CA SER A 205 1.27 -10.80 9.77
C SER A 205 1.43 -11.18 8.28
N ASP A 206 0.46 -11.91 7.72
CA ASP A 206 0.44 -12.25 6.30
C ASP A 206 0.42 -10.97 5.43
N GLY A 207 -0.39 -9.99 5.82
CA GLY A 207 -0.46 -8.70 5.13
C GLY A 207 0.82 -7.88 5.23
N ASP A 208 1.52 -7.94 6.36
CA ASP A 208 2.79 -7.26 6.55
C ASP A 208 3.88 -7.81 5.61
N ARG A 209 3.95 -9.14 5.45
CA ARG A 209 4.88 -9.80 4.51
C ARG A 209 4.67 -9.34 3.07
N ILE A 210 3.41 -9.20 2.64
CA ILE A 210 3.04 -8.73 1.31
C ILE A 210 3.49 -7.29 1.08
N VAL A 211 3.27 -6.41 2.06
CA VAL A 211 3.68 -5.00 1.97
C VAL A 211 5.20 -4.89 1.97
N PHE A 212 5.88 -5.74 2.74
CA PHE A 212 7.34 -5.81 2.75
C PHE A 212 7.91 -6.20 1.38
N ASP A 213 7.41 -7.29 0.76
CA ASP A 213 7.84 -7.72 -0.59
C ASP A 213 7.57 -6.63 -1.64
N TRP A 214 6.37 -6.04 -1.64
CA TRP A 214 6.05 -4.94 -2.56
C TRP A 214 7.00 -3.75 -2.39
N ALA A 215 7.23 -3.31 -1.15
CA ALA A 215 8.08 -2.16 -0.88
C ALA A 215 9.53 -2.41 -1.32
N LEU A 216 10.05 -3.63 -1.14
CA LEU A 216 11.39 -4.00 -1.62
C LEU A 216 11.50 -3.86 -3.14
N ARG A 217 10.54 -4.42 -3.88
CA ARG A 217 10.56 -4.35 -5.36
C ARG A 217 10.48 -2.90 -5.87
N VAL A 218 9.69 -2.06 -5.20
CA VAL A 218 9.62 -0.63 -5.51
C VAL A 218 10.97 0.07 -5.25
N ILE A 219 11.61 -0.21 -4.10
CA ILE A 219 12.91 0.37 -3.75
C ILE A 219 13.99 -0.08 -4.75
N GLU A 220 14.04 -1.38 -5.06
CA GLU A 220 14.95 -1.98 -6.03
C GLU A 220 14.78 -1.34 -7.41
N SER A 221 13.54 -1.21 -7.91
CA SER A 221 13.28 -0.65 -9.24
C SER A 221 13.60 0.85 -9.37
N ASN A 222 13.46 1.63 -8.29
CA ASN A 222 13.61 3.10 -8.36
C ASN A 222 15.02 3.59 -7.98
N ILE A 223 15.73 2.86 -7.14
CA ILE A 223 17.01 3.31 -6.57
C ILE A 223 18.16 2.30 -6.79
N ALA A 224 18.03 1.29 -7.67
CA ALA A 224 19.13 0.36 -7.99
C ALA A 224 20.45 1.06 -8.40
N SER A 225 21.58 0.38 -8.13
CA SER A 225 22.94 0.88 -8.37
C SER A 225 23.25 1.10 -9.85
N SER A 226 23.93 2.21 -10.17
CA SER A 226 24.59 2.45 -11.45
C SER A 226 25.73 1.46 -11.72
N SER A 227 26.24 0.79 -10.68
CA SER A 227 27.39 -0.12 -10.78
C SER A 227 27.10 -1.48 -11.42
N GLY A 228 25.86 -1.80 -11.77
CA GLY A 228 25.52 -3.10 -12.41
C GLY A 228 25.78 -4.33 -11.53
N GLU A 229 26.27 -4.15 -10.30
CA GLU A 229 26.37 -5.23 -9.31
C GLU A 229 24.97 -5.57 -8.83
N THR A 230 24.38 -6.56 -9.51
CA THR A 230 23.43 -7.50 -8.96
C THR A 230 24.11 -8.25 -7.81
N THR A 231 24.35 -7.57 -6.69
CA THR A 231 24.41 -8.25 -5.39
C THR A 231 23.12 -9.05 -5.32
N ALA A 232 23.26 -10.37 -5.39
CA ALA A 232 22.18 -11.29 -5.78
C ALA A 232 20.89 -10.85 -5.10
N THR A 233 19.88 -10.54 -5.92
CA THR A 233 18.49 -10.23 -5.50
C THR A 233 18.01 -11.20 -4.40
N SER A 234 18.52 -12.44 -4.41
CA SER A 234 18.39 -13.46 -3.37
C SER A 234 18.93 -13.10 -1.97
N GLU A 235 20.10 -12.48 -1.83
CA GLU A 235 20.70 -12.14 -0.51
C GLU A 235 19.99 -10.94 0.12
N ARG A 236 19.57 -9.98 -0.73
CA ARG A 236 18.84 -8.79 -0.30
C ARG A 236 17.44 -9.14 0.17
N ARG A 237 16.80 -10.21 -0.34
CA ARG A 237 15.45 -10.66 0.01
C ARG A 237 15.38 -11.44 1.34
N GLY A 238 16.26 -12.40 1.59
CA GLY A 238 16.30 -13.18 2.84
C GLY A 238 14.99 -13.93 3.18
N ASP A 239 14.85 -14.45 4.40
CA ASP A 239 13.69 -15.28 4.82
C ASP A 239 12.38 -14.48 5.08
N ALA A 240 12.44 -13.15 5.00
CA ALA A 240 11.31 -12.26 5.28
C ALA A 240 10.47 -11.94 4.03
N THR A 241 10.90 -12.42 2.85
CA THR A 241 10.18 -12.21 1.59
C THR A 241 9.26 -13.36 1.26
N ILE A 242 8.16 -13.00 0.59
CA ILE A 242 7.18 -13.94 0.08
C ILE A 242 7.74 -14.66 -1.14
N THR A 243 7.81 -15.97 -1.04
CA THR A 243 8.02 -16.82 -2.21
C THR A 243 6.76 -16.79 -3.09
N VAL A 244 6.93 -17.05 -4.37
CA VAL A 244 5.86 -17.04 -5.38
C VAL A 244 4.66 -17.90 -4.95
N ASP A 245 4.89 -18.94 -4.15
CA ASP A 245 3.88 -19.94 -3.78
C ASP A 245 3.16 -19.63 -2.46
N GLU A 246 3.55 -18.58 -1.73
CA GLU A 246 2.98 -18.29 -0.39
C GLU A 246 1.65 -17.53 -0.48
N PHE A 247 1.47 -16.69 -1.51
CA PHE A 247 0.24 -15.93 -1.73
C PHE A 247 -0.25 -15.99 -3.19
N PRO A 248 -1.56 -16.19 -3.42
CA PRO A 248 -2.11 -16.33 -4.77
C PRO A 248 -2.25 -14.97 -5.48
N PHE A 249 -1.63 -13.90 -4.99
CA PHE A 249 -1.57 -12.60 -5.65
C PHE A 249 -0.27 -11.87 -5.33
N ARG A 250 0.11 -10.94 -6.21
CA ARG A 250 1.32 -10.12 -6.04
C ARG A 250 1.16 -8.75 -6.66
N TYR A 251 1.70 -7.73 -6.00
CA TYR A 251 1.91 -6.41 -6.59
C TYR A 251 3.21 -6.42 -7.37
N VAL A 252 3.12 -6.24 -8.69
CA VAL A 252 4.25 -6.24 -9.60
C VAL A 252 4.48 -4.81 -10.05
N THR A 253 5.72 -4.34 -9.97
CA THR A 253 6.20 -3.12 -10.63
C THR A 253 6.99 -3.54 -11.85
N PRO A 254 6.34 -4.02 -12.92
CA PRO A 254 7.06 -4.55 -14.06
C PRO A 254 7.94 -3.45 -14.65
N ASN A 255 9.14 -3.82 -15.09
CA ASN A 255 10.10 -2.95 -15.79
C ASN A 255 9.59 -2.53 -17.20
N ILE A 256 8.27 -2.56 -17.42
CA ILE A 256 7.54 -2.05 -18.60
C ILE A 256 7.27 -0.55 -18.53
N SER A 257 7.86 0.10 -17.52
CA SER A 257 7.74 1.52 -17.25
C SER A 257 7.79 2.35 -18.53
N ASN A 258 8.67 2.05 -19.49
CA ASN A 258 8.77 2.83 -20.73
C ASN A 258 7.52 2.77 -21.64
N VAL A 259 6.84 1.63 -21.75
CA VAL A 259 5.65 1.51 -22.60
C VAL A 259 4.43 2.15 -21.92
N LEU A 260 4.29 1.95 -20.61
CA LEU A 260 3.13 2.44 -19.87
C LEU A 260 3.24 3.93 -19.51
N LYS A 261 4.44 4.45 -19.26
CA LYS A 261 4.71 5.85 -18.84
C LYS A 261 3.99 6.90 -19.69
N SER A 262 3.95 6.69 -21.00
CA SER A 262 3.37 7.67 -21.93
C SER A 262 1.86 7.50 -22.13
N ILE A 263 1.24 6.40 -21.68
CA ILE A 263 -0.16 6.10 -21.98
C ILE A 263 -1.05 6.75 -20.94
N THR A 264 -1.82 7.77 -21.32
CA THR A 264 -2.72 8.44 -20.39
C THR A 264 -4.11 7.80 -20.34
N VAL A 265 -4.88 8.18 -19.31
CA VAL A 265 -6.30 7.83 -19.24
C VAL A 265 -7.08 8.37 -20.43
N GLU A 266 -6.69 9.54 -20.94
CA GLU A 266 -7.36 10.18 -22.08
C GLU A 266 -7.10 9.42 -23.39
N ASP A 267 -5.91 8.85 -23.56
CA ASP A 267 -5.58 8.03 -24.73
C ASP A 267 -6.44 6.76 -24.77
N LEU A 268 -6.55 6.08 -23.63
CA LEU A 268 -7.42 4.90 -23.51
C LEU A 268 -8.91 5.24 -23.61
N ARG A 269 -9.34 6.42 -23.18
CA ARG A 269 -10.73 6.89 -23.34
C ARG A 269 -11.12 7.12 -24.80
N LYS A 270 -10.18 7.56 -25.64
CA LYS A 270 -10.42 7.73 -27.08
C LYS A 270 -10.56 6.41 -27.81
N GLU A 271 -9.86 5.38 -27.35
CA GLU A 271 -9.82 4.05 -27.96
C GLU A 271 -10.94 3.13 -27.45
N VAL A 272 -11.15 3.07 -26.14
CA VAL A 272 -12.06 2.10 -25.50
C VAL A 272 -13.45 2.72 -25.31
N PRO A 273 -14.53 2.09 -25.83
CA PRO A 273 -15.89 2.60 -25.70
C PRO A 273 -16.46 2.29 -24.30
N PHE A 274 -15.99 3.02 -23.29
CA PHE A 274 -16.47 2.92 -21.93
C PHE A 274 -17.95 3.34 -21.83
N LYS A 275 -18.71 2.63 -21.00
CA LYS A 275 -20.10 2.97 -20.70
C LYS A 275 -20.46 2.69 -19.25
N ALA A 276 -21.26 3.58 -18.67
CA ALA A 276 -21.89 3.32 -17.39
C ALA A 276 -22.90 2.19 -17.53
N GLU A 277 -22.76 1.15 -16.72
CA GLU A 277 -23.65 0.00 -16.72
C GLU A 277 -24.63 0.09 -15.54
N LYS A 278 -25.78 -0.57 -15.67
CA LYS A 278 -26.78 -0.64 -14.60
C LYS A 278 -26.64 -1.93 -13.81
N LEU A 279 -26.31 -1.81 -12.53
CA LEU A 279 -26.25 -2.96 -11.63
C LEU A 279 -27.63 -3.28 -11.08
N ILE A 280 -27.90 -4.57 -10.88
CA ILE A 280 -29.05 -5.04 -10.10
C ILE A 280 -28.52 -5.43 -8.72
N THR A 281 -28.89 -4.65 -7.71
CA THR A 281 -28.53 -4.95 -6.32
C THR A 281 -29.21 -6.24 -5.84
N ARG A 282 -28.72 -6.82 -4.74
CA ARG A 282 -29.33 -8.01 -4.12
C ARG A 282 -30.82 -7.84 -3.77
N THR A 283 -31.28 -6.61 -3.60
CA THR A 283 -32.70 -6.28 -3.33
C THR A 283 -33.51 -6.04 -4.61
N GLY A 284 -32.94 -6.24 -5.80
CA GLY A 284 -33.58 -6.04 -7.09
C GLY A 284 -33.59 -4.58 -7.58
N LYS A 285 -33.07 -3.63 -6.80
CA LYS A 285 -32.99 -2.21 -7.19
C LYS A 285 -31.92 -2.02 -8.25
N ARG A 286 -32.25 -1.27 -9.31
CA ARG A 286 -31.28 -0.82 -10.33
C ARG A 286 -30.54 0.40 -9.84
N VAL A 287 -29.22 0.35 -9.86
CA VAL A 287 -28.33 1.46 -9.48
C VAL A 287 -27.33 1.64 -10.60
N ASP A 288 -27.12 2.89 -11.02
CA ASP A 288 -26.10 3.22 -11.99
C ASP A 288 -24.72 3.01 -11.35
N GLU A 289 -23.89 2.23 -12.01
CA GLU A 289 -22.53 2.00 -11.59
C GLU A 289 -21.73 3.29 -11.72
N ARG A 290 -21.03 3.70 -10.65
CA ARG A 290 -20.21 4.93 -10.69
C ARG A 290 -19.01 4.81 -11.61
N ARG A 291 -18.56 3.57 -11.86
CA ARG A 291 -17.51 3.27 -12.84
C ARG A 291 -18.12 2.93 -14.19
N GLU A 292 -17.44 3.33 -15.24
CA GLU A 292 -17.76 2.93 -16.60
C GLU A 292 -16.95 1.67 -16.93
N THR A 293 -17.52 0.78 -17.74
CA THR A 293 -16.89 -0.51 -18.05
C THR A 293 -16.95 -0.83 -19.53
N CYS A 294 -15.99 -1.62 -20.00
CA CYS A 294 -15.97 -2.20 -21.34
C CYS A 294 -15.33 -3.58 -21.26
N PHE A 295 -16.02 -4.61 -21.75
CA PHE A 295 -15.41 -5.93 -21.90
C PHE A 295 -14.85 -6.04 -23.32
N VAL A 296 -13.60 -6.45 -23.45
CA VAL A 296 -12.93 -6.63 -24.73
C VAL A 296 -12.46 -8.07 -24.85
N ALA A 297 -12.52 -8.64 -26.04
CA ALA A 297 -12.08 -10.02 -26.26
C ALA A 297 -11.69 -10.26 -27.72
N GLU A 298 -10.76 -11.19 -27.93
CA GLU A 298 -10.40 -11.65 -29.27
C GLU A 298 -11.59 -12.35 -29.96
N SER A 299 -11.48 -12.48 -31.29
CA SER A 299 -12.52 -13.10 -32.10
C SER A 299 -12.85 -14.53 -31.63
N GLY A 300 -14.13 -14.83 -31.50
CA GLY A 300 -14.62 -16.16 -31.08
C GLY A 300 -14.85 -16.32 -29.57
N ILE A 301 -14.53 -15.30 -28.77
CA ILE A 301 -14.84 -15.27 -27.34
C ILE A 301 -16.18 -14.56 -27.12
N GLY A 302 -17.06 -15.20 -26.34
CA GLY A 302 -18.38 -14.68 -25.98
C GLY A 302 -18.32 -13.54 -24.96
N GLY A 303 -19.47 -13.18 -24.39
CA GLY A 303 -19.58 -12.12 -23.39
C GLY A 303 -19.03 -12.50 -22.01
N LEU A 304 -18.95 -11.50 -21.12
CA LEU A 304 -18.61 -11.63 -19.71
C LEU A 304 -19.87 -11.46 -18.84
N ALA A 305 -20.19 -12.44 -17.99
CA ALA A 305 -21.27 -12.31 -17.03
C ALA A 305 -20.76 -11.74 -15.71
N TYR A 306 -21.45 -10.73 -15.18
CA TYR A 306 -21.16 -10.15 -13.86
C TYR A 306 -22.39 -9.44 -13.32
N SER A 307 -22.67 -9.55 -12.02
CA SER A 307 -23.77 -8.82 -11.34
C SER A 307 -25.12 -8.86 -12.06
N GLY A 308 -25.49 -10.03 -12.61
CA GLY A 308 -26.77 -10.26 -13.29
C GLY A 308 -26.90 -9.66 -14.69
N LYS A 309 -25.79 -9.18 -15.28
CA LYS A 309 -25.69 -8.73 -16.69
C LYS A 309 -24.69 -9.59 -17.46
N ILE A 310 -24.83 -9.63 -18.80
CA ILE A 310 -23.83 -10.15 -19.73
C ILE A 310 -23.36 -8.99 -20.59
N MET A 311 -22.06 -8.70 -20.53
CA MET A 311 -21.39 -7.69 -21.35
C MET A 311 -20.92 -8.30 -22.66
N GLU A 312 -21.38 -7.76 -23.78
CA GLU A 312 -20.92 -8.17 -25.11
C GLU A 312 -19.51 -7.62 -25.37
N PRO A 313 -18.59 -8.41 -25.95
CA PRO A 313 -17.21 -8.00 -26.11
C PRO A 313 -17.04 -7.00 -27.27
N THR A 314 -16.25 -5.97 -27.04
CA THR A 314 -15.59 -5.21 -28.10
C THR A 314 -14.42 -6.02 -28.64
N LEU A 315 -14.19 -6.00 -29.94
CA LEU A 315 -13.13 -6.79 -30.57
C LEU A 315 -11.75 -6.32 -30.11
N LEU A 316 -10.98 -7.21 -29.48
CA LEU A 316 -9.58 -7.00 -29.12
C LEU A 316 -8.69 -7.46 -30.28
N ASN A 317 -8.11 -6.50 -30.98
CA ASN A 317 -7.00 -6.68 -31.91
C ASN A 317 -6.29 -5.34 -32.16
N GLU A 318 -5.13 -5.39 -32.81
CA GLU A 318 -4.31 -4.21 -33.10
C GLU A 318 -5.04 -3.16 -33.93
N ALA A 319 -5.92 -3.56 -34.84
CA ALA A 319 -6.66 -2.63 -35.70
C ALA A 319 -7.79 -1.87 -34.96
N SER A 320 -8.37 -2.47 -33.92
CA SER A 320 -9.53 -1.91 -33.19
C SER A 320 -9.11 -1.25 -31.89
N LEU A 321 -8.14 -1.84 -31.19
CA LEU A 321 -7.66 -1.42 -29.87
C LEU A 321 -6.11 -1.52 -29.80
N PRO A 322 -5.37 -0.65 -30.52
CA PRO A 322 -3.91 -0.71 -30.60
C PRO A 322 -3.21 -0.47 -29.25
N LEU A 323 -3.66 0.49 -28.42
CA LEU A 323 -3.05 0.74 -27.11
C LEU A 323 -3.30 -0.42 -26.16
N VAL A 324 -4.53 -0.96 -26.11
CA VAL A 324 -4.83 -2.12 -25.27
C VAL A 324 -4.00 -3.33 -25.69
N THR A 325 -3.85 -3.56 -26.99
CA THR A 325 -3.03 -4.65 -27.53
C THR A 325 -1.55 -4.46 -27.18
N THR A 326 -1.04 -3.22 -27.27
CA THR A 326 0.33 -2.86 -26.90
C THR A 326 0.60 -3.12 -25.42
N ILE A 327 -0.31 -2.65 -24.54
CA ILE A 327 -0.22 -2.88 -23.09
C ILE A 327 -0.21 -4.38 -22.80
N ARG A 328 -1.14 -5.14 -23.37
CA ARG A 328 -1.24 -6.59 -23.19
C ARG A 328 0.08 -7.27 -23.55
N ASN A 329 0.60 -6.99 -24.74
CA ASN A 329 1.80 -7.66 -25.24
C ASN A 329 3.02 -7.32 -24.37
N ALA A 330 3.18 -6.06 -23.96
CA ALA A 330 4.25 -5.64 -23.06
C ALA A 330 4.17 -6.32 -21.69
N ILE A 331 2.95 -6.47 -21.15
CA ILE A 331 2.72 -7.18 -19.89
C ILE A 331 3.06 -8.67 -20.00
N VAL A 332 2.60 -9.33 -21.07
CA VAL A 332 2.90 -10.74 -21.31
C VAL A 332 4.41 -10.96 -21.46
N GLU A 333 5.11 -10.09 -22.20
CA GLU A 333 6.56 -10.15 -22.35
C GLU A 333 7.28 -9.95 -21.01
N ALA A 334 6.87 -8.94 -20.22
CA ALA A 334 7.50 -8.68 -18.93
C ALA A 334 7.27 -9.79 -17.92
N LEU A 335 6.06 -10.36 -17.87
CA LEU A 335 5.77 -11.51 -17.01
C LEU A 335 6.58 -12.73 -17.45
N LYS A 336 6.75 -12.98 -18.75
CA LYS A 336 7.59 -14.09 -19.23
C LYS A 336 9.07 -13.93 -18.87
N ASN A 337 9.55 -12.70 -18.76
CA ASN A 337 10.93 -12.36 -18.41
C ASN A 337 11.18 -12.21 -16.91
N ASP A 338 10.14 -12.16 -16.09
CA ASP A 338 10.27 -12.10 -14.64
C ASP A 338 10.68 -13.48 -14.11
N GLU A 339 11.74 -13.53 -13.29
CA GLU A 339 12.32 -14.77 -12.76
C GLU A 339 11.27 -15.65 -12.05
N ASP A 340 10.29 -15.01 -11.40
CA ASP A 340 9.23 -15.68 -10.65
C ASP A 340 8.18 -16.34 -11.55
N TYR A 341 8.20 -16.05 -12.85
CA TYR A 341 7.20 -16.48 -13.85
C TYR A 341 7.82 -17.08 -15.12
N ALA A 342 9.15 -17.18 -15.16
CA ALA A 342 9.87 -17.76 -16.27
C ALA A 342 9.38 -19.20 -16.53
N GLY A 343 8.91 -19.45 -17.75
CA GLY A 343 8.40 -20.76 -18.18
C GLY A 343 6.89 -20.99 -17.98
N CYS A 344 6.16 -20.05 -17.40
CA CYS A 344 4.70 -20.10 -17.36
C CYS A 344 4.07 -19.74 -18.73
N ASP A 345 3.03 -20.48 -19.16
CA ASP A 345 2.24 -20.16 -20.36
C ASP A 345 1.24 -19.02 -20.10
N ILE A 346 1.77 -17.84 -19.77
CA ILE A 346 0.98 -16.64 -19.53
C ILE A 346 0.62 -16.02 -20.88
N ASP A 347 -0.68 -15.93 -21.13
CA ASP A 347 -1.26 -15.24 -22.28
C ASP A 347 -2.67 -14.77 -21.93
N PHE A 348 -3.15 -13.73 -22.62
CA PHE A 348 -4.45 -13.12 -22.36
C PHE A 348 -5.20 -12.85 -23.66
N ASP A 349 -6.44 -13.34 -23.76
CA ASP A 349 -7.28 -13.19 -24.95
C ASP A 349 -8.53 -12.33 -24.70
N CYS A 350 -8.71 -11.83 -23.48
CA CYS A 350 -9.77 -10.88 -23.13
C CYS A 350 -9.39 -9.99 -21.95
N ALA A 351 -10.17 -8.94 -21.73
CA ALA A 351 -10.02 -8.07 -20.57
C ALA A 351 -11.31 -7.34 -20.18
N LEU A 352 -11.48 -7.11 -18.88
CA LEU A 352 -12.48 -6.17 -18.36
C LEU A 352 -11.80 -4.84 -18.04
N MET A 353 -12.22 -3.79 -18.75
CA MET A 353 -11.76 -2.43 -18.52
C MET A 353 -12.72 -1.72 -17.57
N ASN A 354 -12.16 -1.06 -16.55
CA ASN A 354 -12.91 -0.27 -15.58
C ASN A 354 -12.35 1.16 -15.55
N LEU A 355 -13.18 2.14 -15.88
CA LEU A 355 -12.88 3.56 -15.78
C LEU A 355 -13.55 4.13 -14.53
N TYR A 356 -12.73 4.54 -13.57
CA TYR A 356 -13.11 5.30 -12.40
C TYR A 356 -12.96 6.78 -12.78
N PRO A 357 -14.05 7.52 -13.09
CA PRO A 357 -13.95 8.88 -13.62
C PRO A 357 -13.35 9.88 -12.63
N ASP A 358 -13.46 9.62 -11.34
CA ASP A 358 -12.99 10.51 -10.28
C ASP A 358 -12.67 9.75 -8.97
N GLY A 359 -12.29 10.51 -7.95
CA GLY A 359 -12.02 10.05 -6.59
C GLY A 359 -13.23 9.48 -5.83
N SER A 360 -14.46 9.72 -6.27
CA SER A 360 -15.69 9.23 -5.62
C SER A 360 -16.08 7.82 -6.04
N SER A 361 -15.47 7.33 -7.12
CA SER A 361 -15.69 6.02 -7.70
C SER A 361 -14.85 4.95 -6.97
N ALA A 362 -15.43 3.80 -6.68
CA ALA A 362 -14.75 2.72 -5.95
C ALA A 362 -15.27 1.37 -6.42
N CYS A 363 -14.55 0.30 -6.10
CA CYS A 363 -15.05 -1.07 -6.23
C CYS A 363 -15.07 -1.70 -4.84
N ALA A 364 -16.24 -2.15 -4.41
CA ALA A 364 -16.40 -2.81 -3.12
C ALA A 364 -15.67 -4.17 -3.11
N TRP A 365 -15.52 -4.76 -1.93
CA TRP A 365 -14.99 -6.12 -1.78
C TRP A 365 -15.77 -7.12 -2.63
N HIS A 366 -15.04 -7.89 -3.45
CA HIS A 366 -15.58 -8.92 -4.32
C HIS A 366 -14.51 -9.93 -4.72
N THR A 367 -14.94 -11.06 -5.27
CA THR A 367 -14.12 -11.97 -6.07
C THR A 367 -14.50 -11.83 -7.55
N ASP A 368 -13.56 -12.10 -8.44
CA ASP A 368 -13.87 -12.18 -9.86
C ASP A 368 -14.68 -13.46 -10.15
N PRO A 369 -15.79 -13.36 -10.90
CA PRO A 369 -16.67 -14.50 -11.13
C PRO A 369 -16.05 -15.51 -12.10
N GLU A 370 -16.36 -16.79 -11.86
CA GLU A 370 -16.13 -17.91 -12.79
C GLU A 370 -14.67 -18.16 -13.22
N MET A 371 -13.71 -17.68 -12.42
CA MET A 371 -12.30 -18.06 -12.53
C MET A 371 -12.15 -19.58 -12.30
N GLY A 372 -11.38 -20.25 -13.14
CA GLY A 372 -11.24 -21.72 -13.17
C GLY A 372 -12.38 -22.50 -13.85
N THR A 373 -13.44 -21.84 -14.33
CA THR A 373 -14.55 -22.52 -15.03
C THR A 373 -14.84 -21.94 -16.42
N VAL A 374 -14.84 -20.62 -16.57
CA VAL A 374 -15.02 -19.91 -17.85
C VAL A 374 -13.78 -19.12 -18.21
N TRP A 375 -13.12 -18.58 -17.22
CA TRP A 375 -11.85 -17.86 -17.35
C TRP A 375 -10.77 -18.68 -16.66
N ASP A 376 -9.54 -18.56 -17.15
CA ASP A 376 -8.37 -19.10 -16.47
C ASP A 376 -8.26 -18.49 -15.07
N ARG A 377 -7.55 -19.16 -14.16
CA ARG A 377 -7.38 -18.69 -12.79
C ARG A 377 -6.44 -17.49 -12.73
N ASP A 378 -5.54 -17.39 -13.70
CA ASP A 378 -4.58 -16.31 -13.75
C ASP A 378 -5.15 -15.07 -14.43
N SER A 379 -4.91 -13.92 -13.80
CA SER A 379 -5.31 -12.61 -14.31
C SER A 379 -4.35 -11.54 -13.85
N VAL A 380 -4.20 -10.49 -14.65
CA VAL A 380 -3.37 -9.33 -14.32
C VAL A 380 -4.18 -8.05 -14.45
N ILE A 381 -4.08 -7.20 -13.43
CA ILE A 381 -4.73 -5.90 -13.36
C ILE A 381 -3.64 -4.84 -13.60
N VAL A 382 -3.72 -4.13 -14.72
CA VAL A 382 -2.85 -2.97 -15.00
C VAL A 382 -3.56 -1.70 -14.58
N SER A 383 -2.87 -0.80 -13.88
CA SER A 383 -3.41 0.48 -13.40
C SER A 383 -2.87 1.64 -14.24
N ILE A 384 -3.73 2.49 -14.79
CA ILE A 384 -3.36 3.68 -15.57
C ILE A 384 -4.06 4.91 -14.98
N GLY A 385 -3.31 5.99 -14.74
CA GLY A 385 -3.84 7.25 -14.22
C GLY A 385 -3.75 7.36 -12.70
N GLU A 386 -4.81 7.91 -12.09
CA GLU A 386 -4.85 8.28 -10.67
C GLU A 386 -4.52 7.12 -9.73
N THR A 387 -3.64 7.38 -8.76
CA THR A 387 -3.17 6.41 -7.77
C THR A 387 -4.29 6.09 -6.81
N ARG A 388 -4.51 4.81 -6.50
CA ARG A 388 -5.56 4.37 -5.57
C ARG A 388 -5.06 3.27 -4.66
N ARG A 389 -5.68 3.15 -3.49
CA ARG A 389 -5.46 1.97 -2.64
C ARG A 389 -6.19 0.79 -3.26
N PHE A 390 -5.43 -0.26 -3.55
CA PHE A 390 -5.94 -1.56 -3.92
C PHE A 390 -5.67 -2.51 -2.76
N ALA A 391 -6.67 -3.28 -2.36
CA ALA A 391 -6.56 -4.11 -1.17
C ALA A 391 -7.10 -5.52 -1.39
N PHE A 392 -6.54 -6.45 -0.63
CA PHE A 392 -7.01 -7.82 -0.47
C PHE A 392 -7.40 -8.09 0.98
N ARG A 393 -8.34 -9.00 1.17
CA ARG A 393 -8.69 -9.60 2.47
C ARG A 393 -9.11 -11.05 2.27
N LYS A 394 -8.89 -11.90 3.27
CA LYS A 394 -9.38 -13.29 3.23
C LYS A 394 -10.90 -13.32 3.25
N LEU A 395 -11.51 -14.23 2.50
CA LEU A 395 -12.95 -14.49 2.57
C LEU A 395 -13.34 -14.97 3.96
N ALA A 396 -14.47 -14.47 4.47
CA ALA A 396 -15.05 -14.94 5.72
C ALA A 396 -15.36 -16.45 5.64
N GLY A 397 -14.52 -17.28 6.26
CA GLY A 397 -14.63 -18.75 6.27
C GLY A 397 -13.59 -19.51 5.44
N GLY A 398 -12.64 -18.83 4.80
CA GLY A 398 -11.54 -19.42 4.02
C GLY A 398 -10.32 -19.91 4.83
N GLY A 399 -10.45 -20.11 6.15
CA GLY A 399 -9.36 -20.53 7.04
C GLY A 399 -9.86 -21.07 8.38
N ASP A 400 -8.97 -21.76 9.11
CA ASP A 400 -9.25 -22.40 10.41
C ASP A 400 -9.88 -21.42 11.40
N LYS A 401 -10.98 -21.84 12.02
CA LYS A 401 -11.89 -21.00 12.84
C LYS A 401 -11.34 -20.73 14.24
N THR A 402 -10.05 -20.40 14.35
CA THR A 402 -9.38 -20.20 15.64
C THR A 402 -9.05 -18.76 15.98
N GLN A 403 -9.50 -17.77 15.21
CA GLN A 403 -9.38 -16.36 15.61
C GLN A 403 -10.74 -15.65 15.56
N ASN A 404 -11.28 -15.43 16.76
CA ASN A 404 -12.47 -14.63 17.03
C ASN A 404 -12.24 -13.15 16.67
N ASP A 405 -13.23 -12.58 15.99
CA ASP A 405 -13.82 -11.25 16.23
C ASP A 405 -12.89 -10.02 16.26
N GLY A 406 -12.67 -9.40 15.10
CA GLY A 406 -12.35 -7.97 15.01
C GLY A 406 -11.32 -7.63 13.95
N GLU A 407 -11.79 -7.09 12.82
CA GLU A 407 -11.02 -6.68 11.63
C GLU A 407 -10.40 -7.86 10.87
N GLU A 408 -11.08 -8.30 9.81
CA GLU A 408 -10.45 -9.14 8.78
C GLU A 408 -9.18 -8.42 8.31
N GLU A 409 -8.03 -9.06 8.49
CA GLU A 409 -6.74 -8.48 8.15
C GLU A 409 -6.73 -8.11 6.66
N GLN A 410 -6.81 -6.80 6.39
CA GLN A 410 -6.76 -6.26 5.04
C GLN A 410 -5.32 -5.85 4.73
N VAL A 411 -4.83 -6.27 3.58
CA VAL A 411 -3.56 -5.80 3.04
C VAL A 411 -3.84 -4.83 1.91
N TRP A 412 -3.11 -3.72 1.88
CA TRP A 412 -3.25 -2.72 0.82
C TRP A 412 -1.93 -2.02 0.51
N VAL A 413 -1.81 -1.60 -0.74
CA VAL A 413 -0.75 -0.71 -1.23
C VAL A 413 -1.36 0.39 -2.09
N ARG A 414 -0.59 1.45 -2.36
CA ARG A 414 -0.94 2.44 -3.39
C ARG A 414 -0.49 1.90 -4.73
N VAL A 415 -1.45 1.68 -5.61
CA VAL A 415 -1.21 1.24 -6.97
C VAL A 415 -1.19 2.49 -7.83
N HIS A 416 0.00 2.80 -8.34
CA HIS A 416 0.30 3.97 -9.15
C HIS A 416 -0.02 3.72 -10.62
N HIS A 417 0.27 4.72 -11.44
CA HIS A 417 0.28 4.57 -12.88
C HIS A 417 1.35 3.55 -13.29
N GLY A 418 0.98 2.57 -14.12
CA GLY A 418 1.86 1.52 -14.62
C GLY A 418 2.00 0.30 -13.70
N ASP A 419 1.55 0.40 -12.45
CA ASP A 419 1.59 -0.72 -11.51
C ASP A 419 0.64 -1.85 -11.95
N CYS A 420 1.07 -3.08 -11.69
CA CYS A 420 0.32 -4.28 -12.01
C CYS A 420 0.00 -5.09 -10.75
N ILE A 421 -1.16 -5.73 -10.71
CA ILE A 421 -1.50 -6.73 -9.68
C ILE A 421 -1.76 -8.04 -10.40
N LEU A 422 -0.99 -9.07 -10.06
CA LEU A 422 -1.25 -10.42 -10.52
C LEU A 422 -2.11 -11.15 -9.50
N MET A 423 -3.12 -11.87 -9.98
CA MET A 423 -3.93 -12.81 -9.21
C MET A 423 -3.87 -14.17 -9.90
N ARG A 424 -3.63 -15.24 -9.16
CA ARG A 424 -3.40 -16.59 -9.67
C ARG A 424 -4.15 -17.63 -8.89
N ASP A 425 -4.15 -18.86 -9.42
CA ASP A 425 -4.57 -20.05 -8.70
C ASP A 425 -5.91 -19.86 -7.98
N ASP A 426 -5.92 -20.03 -6.66
CA ASP A 426 -7.11 -19.95 -5.82
C ASP A 426 -7.36 -18.55 -5.23
N CYS A 427 -6.76 -17.49 -5.80
CA CYS A 427 -6.94 -16.11 -5.34
C CYS A 427 -8.42 -15.75 -5.23
N ASN A 428 -9.18 -15.98 -6.30
CA ASN A 428 -10.61 -15.66 -6.33
C ASN A 428 -11.49 -16.69 -5.60
N ASP A 429 -10.90 -17.78 -5.09
CA ASP A 429 -11.57 -18.78 -4.26
C ASP A 429 -11.41 -18.46 -2.76
N ASN A 430 -10.31 -17.81 -2.36
CA ASN A 430 -9.93 -17.58 -0.95
C ASN A 430 -9.86 -16.10 -0.54
N TRP A 431 -9.76 -15.16 -1.48
CA TRP A 431 -9.55 -13.74 -1.22
C TRP A 431 -10.53 -12.86 -1.97
N GLU A 432 -11.00 -11.82 -1.29
CA GLU A 432 -11.68 -10.69 -1.93
C GLU A 432 -10.71 -9.53 -2.13
N HIS A 433 -10.98 -8.73 -3.15
CA HIS A 433 -10.24 -7.51 -3.40
C HIS A 433 -11.15 -6.30 -3.60
N CYS A 434 -10.60 -5.10 -3.39
CA CYS A 434 -11.33 -3.85 -3.56
C CYS A 434 -10.44 -2.71 -4.05
N VAL A 435 -11.08 -1.68 -4.60
CA VAL A 435 -10.44 -0.41 -4.97
C VAL A 435 -11.10 0.69 -4.15
N PHE A 436 -10.34 1.35 -3.29
CA PHE A 436 -10.85 2.45 -2.49
C PHE A 436 -11.08 3.71 -3.32
N GLY A 437 -12.00 4.55 -2.86
CA GLY A 437 -12.10 5.93 -3.30
C GLY A 437 -10.89 6.76 -2.86
N LYS A 438 -10.94 8.06 -3.15
CA LYS A 438 -9.87 9.02 -2.85
C LYS A 438 -9.45 9.00 -1.38
N GLU A 439 -8.15 9.14 -1.14
CA GLU A 439 -7.62 9.29 0.22
C GLU A 439 -7.77 10.72 0.77
N ASN A 440 -7.80 11.70 -0.13
CA ASN A 440 -7.95 13.12 0.15
C ASN A 440 -8.51 13.83 -1.11
N ASP A 441 -8.71 15.15 -1.03
CA ASP A 441 -9.26 15.93 -2.14
C ASP A 441 -8.30 16.15 -3.31
N SER A 442 -6.98 15.99 -3.13
CA SER A 442 -6.00 16.07 -4.23
C SER A 442 -5.90 14.78 -5.05
N ASN A 443 -6.53 13.69 -4.60
CA ASN A 443 -6.55 12.38 -5.26
C ASN A 443 -7.90 12.14 -5.98
N ASN A 444 -8.29 13.07 -6.87
CA ASN A 444 -9.64 13.10 -7.44
C ASN A 444 -9.73 12.81 -8.94
N ALA A 445 -8.63 12.54 -9.64
CA ALA A 445 -8.73 12.30 -11.07
C ALA A 445 -9.13 10.86 -11.43
N ALA A 446 -9.20 10.66 -12.74
CA ALA A 446 -9.60 9.42 -13.34
C ALA A 446 -8.50 8.36 -13.26
N ARG A 447 -8.93 7.11 -13.11
CA ARG A 447 -8.10 5.91 -13.16
C ARG A 447 -8.76 4.89 -14.08
N ILE A 448 -7.98 4.20 -14.89
CA ILE A 448 -8.41 3.01 -15.62
C ILE A 448 -7.69 1.79 -15.04
N SER A 449 -8.42 0.70 -14.84
CA SER A 449 -7.80 -0.61 -14.67
C SER A 449 -8.16 -1.55 -15.80
N LEU A 450 -7.14 -2.23 -16.34
CA LEU A 450 -7.26 -3.24 -17.37
C LEU A 450 -7.08 -4.61 -16.73
N VAL A 451 -8.15 -5.38 -16.59
CA VAL A 451 -8.12 -6.71 -15.98
C VAL A 451 -8.03 -7.77 -17.09
N PHE A 452 -6.81 -8.14 -17.47
CA PHE A 452 -6.54 -9.14 -18.50
C PHE A 452 -6.74 -10.56 -17.98
N LYS A 453 -7.34 -11.41 -18.83
CA LYS A 453 -7.72 -12.79 -18.53
C LYS A 453 -7.58 -13.67 -19.78
N LYS A 454 -7.59 -14.99 -19.57
CA LYS A 454 -7.62 -16.00 -20.64
C LYS A 454 -8.94 -16.75 -20.58
N ALA A 455 -9.61 -16.93 -21.71
CA ALA A 455 -10.88 -17.62 -21.80
C ALA A 455 -10.67 -19.13 -21.97
N LEU A 456 -11.34 -19.93 -21.13
CA LEU A 456 -11.29 -21.39 -21.19
C LEU A 456 -12.28 -21.95 -22.23
N SER A 457 -11.90 -23.06 -22.85
CA SER A 457 -12.78 -23.77 -23.79
C SER A 457 -13.83 -24.58 -23.03
N ARG A 458 -15.11 -24.41 -23.37
CA ARG A 458 -16.22 -25.14 -22.72
C ARG A 458 -16.65 -26.37 -23.53
N GLY A 459 -16.69 -27.54 -22.88
CA GLY A 459 -17.46 -28.72 -23.33
C GLY A 459 -17.00 -29.35 -24.66
N GLY A 460 -15.74 -29.77 -24.76
CA GLY A 460 -15.22 -30.55 -25.91
C GLY A 460 -15.21 -29.80 -27.27
N GLY A 461 -15.47 -28.49 -27.29
CA GLY A 461 -15.52 -27.68 -28.50
C GLY A 461 -14.97 -26.26 -28.34
N ARG A 462 -14.74 -25.60 -29.48
CA ARG A 462 -14.12 -24.26 -29.68
C ARG A 462 -14.80 -23.05 -29.00
N LYS A 463 -15.84 -23.23 -28.16
CA LYS A 463 -16.61 -22.11 -27.61
C LYS A 463 -15.99 -21.59 -26.31
N LYS A 464 -15.69 -20.29 -26.27
CA LYS A 464 -15.12 -19.55 -25.14
C LYS A 464 -16.07 -18.45 -24.67
N GLY A 465 -16.05 -18.09 -23.39
CA GLY A 465 -16.92 -17.05 -22.80
C GLY A 465 -18.42 -17.42 -22.76
N HIS A 466 -19.27 -16.45 -22.40
CA HIS A 466 -20.72 -16.64 -22.34
C HIS A 466 -21.43 -16.36 -23.67
N GLY A 467 -22.48 -17.11 -23.98
CA GLY A 467 -23.34 -16.75 -25.10
C GLY A 467 -24.10 -15.45 -24.84
N THR A 468 -24.08 -14.58 -25.84
CA THR A 468 -24.76 -13.28 -25.82
C THR A 468 -26.25 -13.37 -26.17
N ASN A 469 -26.70 -14.57 -26.56
CA ASN A 469 -28.09 -14.85 -26.95
C ASN A 469 -29.07 -14.84 -25.76
N SER A 470 -30.30 -14.43 -26.02
CA SER A 470 -31.37 -14.20 -25.04
C SER A 470 -31.75 -15.39 -24.14
N LYS A 471 -31.45 -16.64 -24.54
CA LYS A 471 -31.67 -17.84 -23.71
C LYS A 471 -30.62 -18.02 -22.60
N GLU A 472 -29.38 -17.60 -22.80
CA GLU A 472 -28.32 -17.71 -21.78
C GLU A 472 -28.30 -16.50 -20.84
N LYS A 473 -28.75 -15.33 -21.31
CA LYS A 473 -29.07 -14.16 -20.45
C LYS A 473 -30.08 -14.47 -19.32
N LYS A 474 -30.86 -15.56 -19.42
CA LYS A 474 -31.78 -16.05 -18.37
C LYS A 474 -31.12 -16.97 -17.33
N LYS A 475 -29.99 -17.60 -17.64
CA LYS A 475 -29.23 -18.45 -16.69
C LYS A 475 -28.24 -17.66 -15.84
N ALA A 476 -27.82 -16.49 -16.32
CA ALA A 476 -26.95 -15.54 -15.61
C ALA A 476 -27.71 -14.56 -14.68
N LYS A 477 -29.05 -14.63 -14.68
CA LYS A 477 -29.94 -13.99 -13.71
C LYS A 477 -30.34 -15.02 -12.67
#